data_AF-A0A699XBV0-F1
#
_entry.id   AF-A0A699XBV0-F1
#
_cell.length_a   1.000
_cell.length_b   1.000
_cell.length_c   1.000
_cell.angle_alpha   90.00
_cell.angle_beta   90.00
_cell.angle_gamma   90.00
#
_symmetry.space_group_name_H-M   'P 1'
#
loop_
_entity.id
_entity.type
_entity.pdbx_description
1 polymer ?
#
loop_
_entity_poly.entity_id
_entity_poly.type
_entity_poly.pdbx_seq_one_letter_code
_entity_poly.pdbx_strand_id
1 'polypeptide(L)' 'PLDIPVWKWDEISMDFVIRLPRTQRRHDTIWVVVDRLTKAAHVLPIRKDYSVSRLAEIF' A
#
# COMPACT_ATOMS: atom_id res chain seq x y z
N PRO A 1 0.79 14.74 19.54
CA PRO A 1 0.17 14.73 18.19
C PRO A 1 1.27 14.59 17.14
N LEU A 2 1.03 13.88 16.03
CA LEU A 2 2.00 13.84 14.92
C LEU A 2 1.89 15.14 14.12
N ASP A 3 3.03 15.69 13.69
CA ASP A 3 3.09 16.89 12.86
C ASP A 3 2.30 16.71 11.56
N ILE A 4 1.73 17.79 11.02
CA ILE A 4 0.96 17.74 9.78
C ILE A 4 1.95 17.79 8.61
N PRO A 5 1.90 16.84 7.66
CA PRO A 5 2.76 16.87 6.48
C PRO A 5 2.49 18.13 5.64
N VAL A 6 3.53 18.70 5.05
CA VAL A 6 3.43 19.96 4.30
C VAL A 6 3.13 19.71 2.83
N TRP A 7 3.62 18.60 2.28
CA TRP A 7 3.46 18.24 0.88
C TRP A 7 2.84 16.85 0.70
N LYS A 8 2.29 16.64 -0.51
CA LYS A 8 1.79 15.32 -0.92
C LYS A 8 2.96 14.33 -0.93
N TRP A 9 2.71 13.12 -0.43
CA TRP A 9 3.68 12.02 -0.35
C TRP A 9 4.81 12.22 0.67
N ASP A 10 4.81 13.29 1.46
CA ASP A 10 5.78 13.46 2.57
C ASP A 10 5.61 12.39 3.64
N GLU A 11 4.37 11.98 3.89
CA GLU A 11 4.05 10.92 4.84
C GLU A 11 2.92 10.04 4.29
N ILE A 12 3.21 8.75 4.21
CA ILE A 12 2.29 7.73 3.75
C ILE A 12 2.09 6.68 4.84
N SER A 13 0.86 6.16 4.93
CA SER A 13 0.60 4.93 5.67
C SER A 13 0.44 3.77 4.70
N MET A 14 1.06 2.63 5.00
CA MET A 14 0.97 1.42 4.20
C MET A 14 0.28 0.31 5.00
N ASP A 15 -0.59 -0.45 4.34
CA ASP A 15 -1.25 -1.61 4.95
C ASP A 15 -1.50 -2.73 3.92
N PHE A 16 -1.68 -3.95 4.42
CA PHE A 16 -1.89 -5.14 3.61
C PHE A 16 -3.15 -5.90 4.05
N VAL A 17 -4.09 -6.07 3.12
CA VAL A 17 -5.22 -6.98 3.29
C VAL A 17 -4.86 -8.33 2.66
N ILE A 18 -4.45 -9.27 3.50
CA ILE A 18 -4.00 -10.61 3.10
C ILE A 18 -5.12 -11.65 3.17
N ARG A 19 -4.84 -12.86 2.67
CA ARG A 19 -5.73 -14.05 2.73
C ARG A 19 -7.06 -13.87 1.99
N LEU A 20 -7.04 -13.09 0.91
CA LEU A 20 -8.21 -12.93 0.04
C LEU A 20 -8.37 -14.13 -0.91
N PRO A 21 -9.58 -14.38 -1.42
CA PRO A 21 -9.77 -15.32 -2.53
C PRO A 21 -8.84 -14.97 -3.69
N ARG A 22 -8.15 -15.99 -4.22
CA ARG A 22 -7.23 -15.82 -5.32
C ARG A 22 -7.96 -15.41 -6.60
N THR A 23 -7.53 -14.31 -7.20
CA THR A 23 -7.96 -13.90 -8.55
C THR A 23 -7.41 -14.85 -9.62
N GLN A 24 -7.97 -14.80 -10.84
CA GLN A 24 -7.44 -15.54 -12.00
C GLN A 24 -5.96 -15.21 -12.28
N ARG A 25 -5.55 -13.96 -12.01
CA ARG A 25 -4.16 -13.49 -12.14
C ARG A 25 -3.27 -13.83 -10.93
N ARG A 26 -3.76 -14.67 -10.01
CA ARG A 26 -3.05 -15.17 -8.82
C ARG A 26 -2.71 -14.14 -7.75
N HIS A 27 -3.35 -12.98 -7.75
CA HIS A 27 -3.30 -12.05 -6.61
C HIS A 27 -4.23 -12.52 -5.50
N ASP A 28 -3.76 -12.48 -4.26
CA ASP A 28 -4.46 -12.89 -3.03
C ASP A 28 -4.30 -11.89 -1.88
N THR A 29 -3.71 -10.73 -2.18
CA THR A 29 -3.42 -9.68 -1.22
C THR A 29 -3.66 -8.32 -1.87
N ILE A 30 -4.20 -7.38 -1.12
CA ILE A 30 -4.30 -5.98 -1.52
C ILE A 30 -3.28 -5.18 -0.72
N TRP A 31 -2.47 -4.40 -1.41
CA TRP A 31 -1.59 -3.40 -0.81
C TRP A 31 -2.24 -2.03 -0.91
N VAL A 32 -2.38 -1.36 0.23
CA VAL A 32 -2.97 -0.04 0.33
C VAL A 32 -1.89 0.95 0.75
N VAL A 33 -1.74 2.03 -0.02
CA VAL A 33 -0.87 3.16 0.32
C VAL A 33 -1.74 4.40 0.40
N VAL A 34 -1.71 5.09 1.53
CA VAL A 34 -2.55 6.28 1.78
C VAL A 34 -1.65 7.47 2.04
N ASP A 35 -1.82 8.53 1.26
CA ASP A 35 -1.20 9.82 1.54
C ASP A 35 -1.87 10.48 2.75
N ARG A 36 -1.11 10.76 3.80
CA ARG A 36 -1.68 11.25 5.07
C ARG A 36 -2.32 12.63 4.91
N LEU A 37 -1.77 13.47 4.04
CA LEU A 37 -2.21 14.84 3.81
C LEU A 37 -3.53 14.91 3.01
N THR A 38 -3.57 14.31 1.83
CA THR A 38 -4.71 14.37 0.91
C THR A 38 -5.77 13.31 1.17
N LYS A 39 -5.45 12.27 1.97
CA LYS A 39 -6.27 11.06 2.15
C LYS A 39 -6.52 10.27 0.86
N ALA A 40 -5.77 10.54 -0.20
CA ALA A 40 -5.79 9.73 -1.41
C ALA A 40 -5.21 8.35 -1.12
N ALA A 41 -5.88 7.29 -1.61
CA ALA A 41 -5.45 5.92 -1.45
C ALA A 41 -5.14 5.28 -2.81
N HIS A 42 -3.99 4.61 -2.88
CA HIS A 42 -3.64 3.70 -3.96
C HIS A 42 -3.87 2.26 -3.51
N VAL A 43 -4.62 1.51 -4.31
CA VAL A 43 -4.97 0.12 -4.04
C VAL A 43 -4.37 -0.76 -5.14
N LEU A 44 -3.41 -1.60 -4.76
CA LEU A 44 -2.65 -2.42 -5.68
C LEU A 44 -2.91 -3.90 -5.40
N PRO A 45 -3.39 -4.70 -6.37
CA PRO A 45 -3.47 -6.14 -6.21
C PRO A 45 -2.06 -6.73 -6.28
N ILE A 46 -1.65 -7.42 -5.22
CA ILE A 46 -0.35 -8.11 -5.14
C ILE A 46 -0.54 -9.58 -4.79
N ARG A 47 0.54 -10.33 -4.85
CA ARG A 47 0.59 -11.70 -4.33
C ARG A 47 1.28 -11.66 -2.97
N LYS A 48 0.85 -12.52 -2.04
CA LYS A 48 1.43 -12.60 -0.70
C LYS A 48 2.91 -12.98 -0.66
N ASP A 49 3.45 -13.54 -1.75
CA ASP A 49 4.85 -13.94 -1.89
C ASP A 49 5.76 -12.79 -2.35
N TYR A 50 5.21 -11.60 -2.59
CA TYR A 50 6.02 -10.41 -2.88
C TYR A 50 6.72 -9.96 -1.59
N SER A 51 8.05 -9.81 -1.66
CA SER A 51 8.80 -9.28 -0.53
C SER A 51 8.48 -7.81 -0.31
N VAL A 52 8.38 -7.40 0.96
CA VAL A 52 8.21 -5.99 1.33
C VAL A 52 9.35 -5.13 0.77
N SER A 53 10.57 -5.67 0.69
CA SER A 53 11.71 -4.98 0.07
C SER A 53 11.47 -4.62 -1.39
N ARG A 54 10.88 -5.53 -2.18
CA ARG A 54 10.51 -5.23 -3.57
C ARG A 54 9.41 -4.17 -3.65
N LEU A 55 8.49 -4.16 -2.69
CA LEU A 55 7.44 -3.15 -2.64
C LEU A 55 8.02 -1.76 -2.28
N ALA A 56 9.00 -1.71 -1.36
CA ALA A 56 9.71 -0.51 -0.99
C ALA A 56 10.61 0.07 -2.12
N GLU A 57 10.87 -0.66 -3.20
CA GLU A 57 11.55 -0.12 -4.39
C GLU A 57 10.57 0.59 -5.34
N ILE A 58 9.26 0.34 -5.22
CA ILE A 58 8.22 0.90 -6.11
C ILE A 58 7.81 2.31 -5.64
N PHE A 59 8.05 2.65 -4.37
CA PHE A 59 7.69 3.92 -3.72
C PHE A 59 8.92 4.54 -3.07
#